data_AF-A0A535Y6I5-F1
#
_entry.id   AF-A0A535Y6I5-F1
#
_cell.length_a   1.000
_cell.length_b   1.000
_cell.length_c   1.000
_cell.angle_alpha   90.00
_cell.angle_beta   90.00
_cell.angle_gamma   90.00
#
_symmetry.space_group_name_H-M   'P 1'
#
loop_
_entity.id
_entity.type
_entity.pdbx_description
1 polymer ?
#
loop_
_entity_poly.entity_id
_entity_poly.type
_entity_poly.pdbx_seq_one_letter_code
_entity_poly.pdbx_strand_id
1 'polypeptide(L)'
;MAVTSSASSRAPASSWRSGASLRKGMQMQAPEQIVPKKLADYLDVLTRAVFQSGISWRVVEAKWPGTREALHGFDPERLADLTPDDVDRLAEDSRLIRNRRKIEATVANAQTMLDLDREYKGFKRYLGTFGDYDAVAADLIKRFKFLGGTGAYYFLHVVGEKVPTHEEWMAAHQPAAPGPRRRG
;
A
#
# COMPACT_ATOMS: atom_id res chain seq x y z
N MET A 1 -45.53 12.11 39.19
CA MET A 1 -44.96 10.78 38.90
C MET A 1 -45.82 10.13 37.81
N ALA A 2 -45.28 10.00 36.60
CA ALA A 2 -45.88 9.17 35.56
C ALA A 2 -44.73 8.56 34.77
N VAL A 3 -44.85 7.25 34.58
CA VAL A 3 -43.80 6.31 34.22
C VAL A 3 -43.90 5.95 32.74
N THR A 4 -42.73 5.64 32.16
CA THR A 4 -42.46 4.76 31.02
C THR A 4 -42.93 5.12 29.62
N SER A 5 -41.91 5.45 28.82
CA SER A 5 -41.81 5.38 27.37
C SER A 5 -41.72 3.93 26.87
N SER A 6 -42.42 3.60 25.78
CA SER A 6 -42.06 2.49 24.87
C SER A 6 -42.86 2.59 23.57
N ALA A 7 -42.18 2.88 22.46
CA ALA A 7 -42.64 2.51 21.13
C ALA A 7 -41.42 2.24 20.25
N SER A 8 -41.29 0.97 19.88
CA SER A 8 -40.21 0.35 19.11
C SER A 8 -40.20 0.84 17.66
N SER A 9 -39.06 1.41 17.21
CA SER A 9 -38.85 1.82 15.82
C SER A 9 -38.43 0.62 14.97
N ARG A 10 -39.33 0.21 14.07
CA ARG A 10 -39.06 -0.76 13.00
C ARG A 10 -38.50 0.01 11.79
N ALA A 11 -37.25 -0.23 11.42
CA ALA A 11 -36.66 0.34 10.20
C ALA A 11 -37.23 -0.38 8.95
N PRO A 12 -37.57 0.32 7.85
CA PRO A 12 -37.80 -0.33 6.58
C PRO A 12 -36.50 -0.42 5.77
N ALA A 13 -36.33 -1.57 5.14
CA ALA A 13 -35.31 -1.86 4.16
C ALA A 13 -35.50 -1.09 2.83
N SER A 14 -34.36 -0.81 2.20
CA SER A 14 -34.10 -0.75 0.75
C SER A 14 -34.98 0.13 -0.14
N SER A 15 -34.37 1.19 -0.71
CA SER A 15 -34.56 1.52 -2.13
C SER A 15 -33.36 2.29 -2.67
N TRP A 16 -32.45 1.57 -3.35
CA TRP A 16 -31.43 2.15 -4.21
C TRP A 16 -32.01 2.33 -5.63
N ARG A 17 -32.28 3.58 -6.01
CA ARG A 17 -32.35 4.07 -7.41
C ARG A 17 -32.17 5.59 -7.31
N SER A 18 -31.11 6.19 -7.84
CA SER A 18 -30.94 6.41 -9.27
C SER A 18 -29.50 6.87 -9.59
N GLY A 19 -28.92 6.34 -10.66
CA GLY A 19 -27.94 7.08 -11.49
C GLY A 19 -26.46 7.05 -11.07
N ALA A 20 -25.77 5.92 -11.22
CA ALA A 20 -24.34 5.88 -11.57
C ALA A 20 -23.92 4.43 -11.90
N SER A 21 -24.38 3.93 -13.04
CA SER A 21 -23.89 2.70 -13.67
C SER A 21 -22.45 2.90 -14.17
N LEU A 22 -21.48 3.07 -13.26
CA LEU A 22 -20.03 3.08 -13.54
C LEU A 22 -19.13 2.74 -12.32
N ARG A 23 -19.67 2.20 -11.22
CA ARG A 23 -18.87 1.77 -10.05
C ARG A 23 -19.05 0.30 -9.73
N LYS A 24 -18.86 -0.60 -10.70
CA LYS A 24 -18.71 -2.03 -10.44
C LYS A 24 -17.24 -2.40 -10.57
N GLY A 25 -16.43 -1.93 -9.63
CA GLY A 25 -14.99 -2.14 -9.70
C GLY A 25 -14.19 -1.48 -8.58
N MET A 26 -14.63 -1.59 -7.31
CA MET A 26 -13.72 -1.41 -6.16
C MET A 26 -14.41 -1.89 -4.89
N GLN A 27 -14.55 -3.21 -4.71
CA GLN A 27 -14.62 -3.73 -3.34
C GLN A 27 -13.15 -3.90 -2.92
N MET A 28 -12.58 -2.84 -2.34
CA MET A 28 -11.33 -2.94 -1.58
C MET A 28 -11.66 -3.77 -0.35
N GLN A 29 -11.56 -5.09 -0.45
CA GLN A 29 -11.26 -5.86 0.75
C GLN A 29 -9.86 -5.43 1.15
N ALA A 30 -9.71 -4.92 2.37
CA ALA A 30 -8.41 -4.52 2.87
C ALA A 30 -7.48 -5.75 2.76
N PRO A 31 -6.27 -5.58 2.19
CA PRO A 31 -5.32 -6.67 2.08
C PRO A 31 -5.08 -7.28 3.45
N GLU A 32 -4.95 -8.60 3.51
CA GLU A 32 -4.70 -9.31 4.76
C GLU A 32 -3.44 -8.76 5.43
N GLN A 33 -3.53 -8.50 6.73
CA GLN A 33 -2.40 -8.06 7.52
C GLN A 33 -1.46 -9.23 7.78
N ILE A 34 -0.16 -8.95 7.80
CA ILE A 34 0.87 -9.89 8.18
C ILE A 34 1.49 -9.45 9.51
N VAL A 35 2.17 -10.37 10.18
CA VAL A 35 3.10 -10.06 11.27
C VAL A 35 4.50 -10.22 10.71
N PRO A 36 5.19 -9.13 10.31
CA PRO A 36 6.54 -9.21 9.78
C PRO A 36 7.49 -9.84 10.81
N LYS A 37 8.31 -10.78 10.37
CA LYS A 37 9.32 -11.48 11.19
C LYS A 37 10.74 -11.06 10.81
N LYS A 38 10.93 -10.64 9.57
CA LYS A 38 12.23 -10.23 9.00
C LYS A 38 12.05 -9.04 8.06
N LEU A 39 13.14 -8.33 7.76
CA LEU A 39 13.15 -7.20 6.82
C LEU A 39 12.58 -7.56 5.45
N ALA A 40 12.82 -8.78 4.97
CA ALA A 40 12.27 -9.24 3.70
C ALA A 40 10.74 -9.15 3.64
N ASP A 41 10.04 -9.33 4.78
CA ASP A 41 8.58 -9.25 4.82
C ASP A 41 8.10 -7.80 4.62
N TYR A 42 8.84 -6.83 5.19
CA TYR A 42 8.58 -5.40 4.95
C TYR A 42 8.89 -5.02 3.49
N LEU A 43 10.03 -5.46 2.97
CA LEU A 43 10.46 -5.12 1.62
C LEU A 43 9.52 -5.71 0.55
N ASP A 44 9.00 -6.91 0.76
CA ASP A 44 7.97 -7.53 -0.07
C ASP A 44 6.74 -6.62 -0.18
N VAL A 45 6.13 -6.25 0.96
CA VAL A 45 4.93 -5.40 1.00
C VAL A 45 5.19 -4.02 0.38
N LEU A 46 6.32 -3.40 0.70
CA LEU A 46 6.69 -2.08 0.16
C LEU A 46 6.87 -2.13 -1.36
N THR A 47 7.57 -3.15 -1.86
CA THR A 47 7.77 -3.35 -3.29
C THR A 47 6.43 -3.61 -3.98
N ARG A 48 5.52 -4.34 -3.34
CA ARG A 48 4.18 -4.55 -3.90
C ARG A 48 3.43 -3.25 -4.11
N ALA A 49 3.46 -2.36 -3.12
CA ALA A 49 2.89 -1.03 -3.21
C ALA A 49 3.52 -0.22 -4.36
N VAL A 50 4.84 -0.28 -4.50
CA VAL A 50 5.58 0.36 -5.60
C VAL A 50 5.10 -0.15 -6.96
N PHE A 51 4.92 -1.45 -7.14
CA PHE A 51 4.48 -2.02 -8.42
C PHE A 51 3.00 -1.74 -8.72
N GLN A 52 2.13 -1.67 -7.71
CA GLN A 52 0.71 -1.32 -7.86
C GLN A 52 0.49 0.15 -8.28
N SER A 53 1.47 1.04 -8.12
CA SER A 53 1.36 2.42 -8.63
C SER A 53 1.24 2.44 -10.17
N GLY A 54 0.05 2.70 -10.70
CA GLY A 54 -0.19 2.77 -12.14
C GLY A 54 -0.28 1.41 -12.87
N ILE A 55 -0.39 0.30 -12.14
CA ILE A 55 -0.65 -1.04 -12.69
C ILE A 55 -1.87 -1.63 -12.00
N SER A 56 -2.72 -2.32 -12.75
CA SER A 56 -3.87 -3.02 -12.18
C SER A 56 -3.43 -4.01 -11.10
N TRP A 57 -4.05 -3.91 -9.92
CA TRP A 57 -3.79 -4.80 -8.77
C TRP A 57 -3.80 -6.28 -9.19
N ARG A 58 -4.78 -6.70 -10.00
CA ARG A 58 -4.89 -8.10 -10.47
C ARG A 58 -3.66 -8.58 -11.23
N VAL A 59 -3.05 -7.70 -12.02
CA VAL A 59 -1.83 -8.03 -12.78
C VAL A 59 -0.65 -8.20 -11.82
N VAL A 60 -0.55 -7.32 -10.81
CA VAL A 60 0.51 -7.42 -9.80
C VAL A 60 0.37 -8.69 -8.98
N GLU A 61 -0.83 -9.01 -8.49
CA GLU A 61 -1.09 -10.23 -7.72
C GLU A 61 -0.74 -11.49 -8.51
N ALA A 62 -1.18 -11.57 -9.78
CA ALA A 62 -0.91 -12.73 -10.63
C ALA A 62 0.58 -12.97 -10.89
N LYS A 63 1.39 -11.91 -10.95
CA LYS A 63 2.85 -12.00 -11.14
C LYS A 63 3.63 -12.12 -9.84
N TRP A 64 3.00 -11.89 -8.68
CA TRP A 64 3.72 -11.75 -7.41
C TRP A 64 4.51 -12.99 -6.98
N PRO A 65 4.01 -14.24 -7.15
CA PRO A 65 4.81 -15.42 -6.84
C PRO A 65 6.12 -15.47 -7.63
N GLY A 66 6.07 -15.27 -8.95
CA GLY A 66 7.26 -15.23 -9.81
C GLY A 66 8.16 -14.02 -9.52
N THR A 67 7.57 -12.89 -9.12
CA THR A 67 8.31 -11.69 -8.70
C THR A 67 9.13 -11.97 -7.44
N ARG A 68 8.53 -12.63 -6.45
CA ARG A 68 9.20 -13.02 -5.21
C ARG A 68 10.38 -13.94 -5.48
N GLU A 69 10.23 -14.91 -6.38
CA GLU A 69 11.33 -15.80 -6.77
C GLU A 69 12.46 -15.06 -7.48
N ALA A 70 12.14 -14.23 -8.47
CA ALA A 70 13.12 -13.48 -9.26
C ALA A 70 13.90 -12.45 -8.43
N LEU A 71 13.28 -11.89 -7.39
CA LEU A 71 13.89 -10.94 -6.45
C LEU A 71 14.35 -11.61 -5.15
N HIS A 72 14.78 -12.87 -5.22
CA HIS A 72 15.43 -13.58 -4.12
C HIS A 72 14.64 -13.61 -2.80
N GLY A 73 13.32 -13.71 -2.87
CA GLY A 73 12.46 -13.70 -1.68
C GLY A 73 12.45 -12.36 -0.95
N PHE A 74 12.81 -11.28 -1.65
CA PHE A 74 12.99 -9.93 -1.12
C PHE A 74 14.03 -9.84 0.00
N ASP A 75 15.07 -10.68 -0.04
CA ASP A 75 16.24 -10.53 0.82
C ASP A 75 16.88 -9.14 0.61
N PRO A 76 16.86 -8.24 1.61
CA PRO A 76 17.30 -6.87 1.40
C PRO A 76 18.80 -6.75 1.12
N GLU A 77 19.63 -7.60 1.73
CA GLU A 77 21.09 -7.57 1.51
C GLU A 77 21.40 -7.95 0.07
N ARG A 78 20.81 -9.05 -0.41
CA ARG A 78 20.97 -9.48 -1.80
C ARG A 78 20.46 -8.46 -2.81
N LEU A 79 19.33 -7.82 -2.51
CA LEU A 79 18.75 -6.82 -3.40
C LEU A 79 19.55 -5.52 -3.39
N ALA A 80 20.10 -5.12 -2.25
CA ALA A 80 20.93 -3.92 -2.12
C ALA A 80 22.24 -4.02 -2.91
N ASP A 81 22.75 -5.24 -3.10
CA ASP A 81 24.00 -5.54 -3.82
C ASP A 81 23.82 -5.73 -5.34
N LEU A 82 22.59 -5.67 -5.86
CA LEU A 82 22.35 -5.84 -7.29
C LEU A 82 22.99 -4.71 -8.12
N THR A 83 23.68 -5.11 -9.18
CA THR A 83 24.34 -4.20 -10.12
C THR A 83 23.38 -3.69 -11.20
N PRO A 84 23.75 -2.64 -11.97
CA PRO A 84 22.98 -2.23 -13.14
C PRO A 84 22.75 -3.37 -14.15
N ASP A 85 23.74 -4.23 -14.36
CA ASP A 85 23.62 -5.38 -15.28
C ASP A 85 22.63 -6.43 -14.74
N ASP A 86 22.59 -6.64 -13.42
CA ASP A 86 21.57 -7.48 -12.80
C ASP A 86 20.16 -6.91 -12.98
N VAL A 87 20.02 -5.60 -12.81
CA VAL A 87 18.75 -4.90 -13.05
C VAL A 87 18.32 -5.06 -14.50
N ASP A 88 19.23 -4.90 -15.47
CA ASP A 88 18.94 -5.07 -16.89
C ASP A 88 18.49 -6.51 -17.19
N ARG A 89 19.17 -7.51 -16.63
CA ARG A 89 18.77 -8.92 -16.72
C ARG A 89 17.38 -9.17 -16.11
N LEU A 90 17.09 -8.60 -14.94
CA LEU A 90 15.79 -8.74 -14.27
C LEU A 90 14.68 -8.01 -15.04
N ALA A 91 14.99 -6.90 -15.72
CA ALA A 91 14.03 -6.16 -16.54
C ALA A 91 13.53 -6.99 -17.73
N GLU A 92 14.31 -7.98 -18.18
CA GLU A 92 13.93 -8.92 -19.25
C GLU A 92 13.28 -10.21 -18.72
N ASP A 93 13.29 -10.46 -17.42
CA ASP A 93 12.70 -11.68 -16.82
C ASP A 93 11.16 -11.66 -16.96
N SER A 94 10.60 -12.70 -17.58
CA SER A 94 9.15 -12.82 -17.82
C SER A 94 8.33 -13.14 -16.57
N ARG A 95 8.99 -13.60 -15.50
CA ARG A 95 8.41 -13.81 -14.17
C ARG A 95 8.06 -12.49 -13.50
N LEU A 96 8.79 -11.43 -13.85
CA LEU A 96 8.61 -10.08 -13.31
C LEU A 96 7.64 -9.25 -14.14
N ILE A 97 7.15 -8.19 -13.52
CA ILE A 97 6.63 -7.04 -14.25
C ILE A 97 7.84 -6.29 -14.79
N ARG A 98 8.04 -6.35 -16.11
CA ARG A 98 9.19 -5.77 -16.82
C ARG A 98 9.17 -4.23 -16.80
N ASN A 99 9.52 -3.66 -15.65
CA ASN A 99 9.63 -2.23 -15.42
C ASN A 99 10.97 -1.94 -14.75
N ARG A 100 11.98 -1.68 -15.58
CA ARG A 100 13.36 -1.42 -15.16
C ARG A 100 13.45 -0.37 -14.05
N ARG A 101 12.76 0.77 -14.19
CA ARG A 101 12.78 1.87 -13.20
C ARG A 101 12.24 1.44 -11.83
N LYS A 102 11.22 0.57 -11.80
CA LYS A 102 10.68 0.05 -10.53
C LYS A 102 11.59 -1.02 -9.92
N ILE A 103 12.31 -1.80 -10.74
CA ILE A 103 13.33 -2.74 -10.24
C ILE A 103 14.50 -1.97 -9.62
N GLU A 104 14.99 -0.92 -10.28
CA GLU A 104 16.00 0.00 -9.69
C GLU A 104 15.51 0.63 -8.39
N ALA A 105 14.23 1.02 -8.34
CA ALA A 105 13.62 1.54 -7.13
C ALA A 105 13.61 0.50 -6.01
N THR A 106 13.32 -0.77 -6.31
CA THR A 106 13.39 -1.86 -5.32
C THR A 106 14.80 -2.00 -4.73
N VAL A 107 15.85 -1.94 -5.56
CA VAL A 107 17.26 -1.98 -5.10
C VAL A 107 17.55 -0.81 -4.16
N ALA A 108 17.23 0.41 -4.57
CA ALA A 108 17.43 1.59 -3.73
C ALA A 108 16.60 1.55 -2.43
N ASN A 109 15.38 1.01 -2.49
CA ASN A 109 14.52 0.86 -1.33
C ASN A 109 15.04 -0.21 -0.36
N ALA A 110 15.68 -1.27 -0.86
CA ALA A 110 16.35 -2.26 -0.03
C ALA A 110 17.49 -1.64 0.78
N GLN A 111 18.32 -0.81 0.12
CA GLN A 111 19.40 -0.05 0.76
C GLN A 111 18.85 0.88 1.85
N THR A 112 17.86 1.72 1.52
CA THR A 112 17.21 2.60 2.50
C THR A 112 16.64 1.84 3.70
N MET A 113 16.01 0.67 3.47
CA MET A 113 15.44 -0.13 4.53
C MET A 113 16.51 -0.72 5.46
N LEU A 114 17.64 -1.19 4.91
CA LEU A 114 18.78 -1.67 5.68
C LEU A 114 19.42 -0.56 6.52
N ASP A 115 19.55 0.65 5.97
CA ASP A 115 20.10 1.80 6.69
C ASP A 115 19.22 2.17 7.88
N LEU A 116 17.89 2.23 7.68
CA LEU A 116 16.92 2.49 8.74
C LEU A 116 16.90 1.37 9.79
N ASP A 117 16.97 0.11 9.37
CA ASP A 117 17.05 -1.01 10.31
C ASP A 117 18.28 -0.90 11.21
N ARG A 118 19.44 -0.57 10.63
CA ARG A 118 20.69 -0.40 11.37
C ARG A 118 20.65 0.80 12.31
N GLU A 119 20.21 1.95 11.82
CA GLU A 119 20.15 3.21 12.58
C GLU A 119 19.26 3.07 13.82
N TYR A 120 18.09 2.45 13.66
CA TYR A 120 17.10 2.31 14.73
C TYR A 120 17.16 0.98 15.48
N LYS A 121 18.13 0.11 15.15
CA LYS A 121 18.28 -1.25 15.69
C LYS A 121 17.01 -2.08 15.52
N GLY A 122 16.40 -1.98 14.35
CA GLY A 122 15.18 -2.66 13.95
C GLY A 122 14.24 -1.75 13.16
N PHE A 123 13.84 -2.17 11.96
CA PHE A 123 12.92 -1.40 11.12
C PHE A 123 11.54 -1.20 11.76
N LYS A 124 11.06 -2.17 12.54
CA LYS A 124 9.85 -1.99 13.37
C LYS A 124 10.03 -0.87 14.40
N ARG A 125 11.21 -0.73 14.99
CA ARG A 125 11.49 0.36 15.93
C ARG A 125 11.49 1.70 15.22
N TYR A 126 12.06 1.77 14.02
CA TYR A 126 11.98 2.94 13.15
C TYR A 126 10.51 3.37 12.93
N LEU A 127 9.63 2.46 12.49
CA LEU A 127 8.20 2.77 12.31
C LEU A 127 7.53 3.27 13.61
N GLY A 128 7.95 2.77 14.77
CA GLY A 128 7.44 3.18 16.07
C GLY A 128 7.99 4.51 16.62
N THR A 129 8.88 5.20 15.90
CA THR A 129 9.44 6.50 16.35
C THR A 129 8.54 7.69 16.09
N PHE A 130 7.45 7.50 15.34
CA PHE A 130 6.54 8.56 14.96
C PHE A 130 5.34 8.64 15.90
N GLY A 131 4.82 9.86 16.12
CA GLY A 131 3.69 10.09 17.02
C GLY A 131 2.32 9.75 16.42
N ASP A 132 2.21 9.80 15.09
CA ASP A 132 0.97 9.55 14.36
C ASP A 132 1.22 8.98 12.95
N TYR A 133 0.11 8.62 12.30
CA TYR A 133 0.09 8.05 10.94
C TYR A 133 0.66 9.01 9.89
N ASP A 134 0.30 10.29 9.95
CA ASP A 134 0.68 11.26 8.91
C ASP A 134 2.19 11.49 8.91
N ALA A 135 2.82 11.55 10.09
CA ALA A 135 4.26 11.69 10.25
C ALA A 135 5.03 10.50 9.67
N VAL A 136 4.64 9.26 10.00
CA VAL A 136 5.31 8.07 9.44
C VAL A 136 5.05 7.93 7.94
N ALA A 137 3.83 8.19 7.47
CA ALA A 137 3.50 8.12 6.05
C ALA A 137 4.29 9.15 5.23
N ALA A 138 4.42 10.38 5.72
CA ALA A 138 5.20 11.43 5.07
C ALA A 138 6.69 11.07 4.99
N ASP A 139 7.26 10.51 6.07
CA ASP A 139 8.67 10.09 6.08
C ASP A 139 8.92 8.91 5.12
N LEU A 140 8.01 7.93 5.10
CA LEU A 140 8.08 6.81 4.15
C LEU A 140 8.04 7.30 2.69
N ILE A 141 7.11 8.19 2.35
CA ILE A 141 6.99 8.76 0.99
C ILE A 141 8.25 9.54 0.60
N LYS A 142 8.88 10.23 1.55
CA LYS A 142 10.12 10.97 1.32
C LYS A 142 11.32 10.06 1.06
N ARG A 143 11.42 8.95 1.80
CA ARG A 143 12.60 8.07 1.78
C ARG A 143 12.56 6.99 0.70
N PHE A 144 11.38 6.46 0.41
CA PHE A 144 11.23 5.31 -0.50
C PHE A 144 10.77 5.74 -1.89
N LYS A 145 11.50 5.26 -2.91
CA LYS A 145 11.22 5.58 -4.30
C LYS A 145 9.94 4.92 -4.78
N PHE A 146 9.17 5.67 -5.58
CA PHE A 146 7.88 5.23 -6.15
C PHE A 146 6.81 4.86 -5.11
N LEU A 147 6.95 5.34 -3.86
CA LEU A 147 5.94 5.19 -2.83
C LEU A 147 5.11 6.47 -2.73
N GLY A 148 3.84 6.40 -3.15
CA GLY A 148 2.87 7.49 -2.98
C GLY A 148 1.99 7.30 -1.74
N GLY A 149 1.09 8.26 -1.47
CA GLY A 149 0.19 8.23 -0.31
C GLY A 149 -0.62 6.93 -0.16
N THR A 150 -1.25 6.46 -1.24
CA THR A 150 -1.96 5.17 -1.24
C THR A 150 -1.04 3.99 -0.94
N GLY A 151 0.20 4.03 -1.44
CA GLY A 151 1.19 2.98 -1.21
C GLY A 151 1.68 2.96 0.24
N ALA A 152 1.90 4.13 0.84
CA ALA A 152 2.27 4.25 2.25
C ALA A 152 1.13 3.77 3.17
N TYR A 153 -0.12 4.14 2.88
CA TYR A 153 -1.30 3.62 3.57
C TYR A 153 -1.39 2.09 3.48
N TYR A 154 -1.29 1.54 2.26
CA TYR A 154 -1.31 0.10 2.02
C TYR A 154 -0.21 -0.61 2.82
N PHE A 155 1.02 -0.10 2.76
CA PHE A 155 2.17 -0.67 3.42
C PHE A 155 1.95 -0.75 4.94
N LEU A 156 1.68 0.39 5.57
CA LEU A 156 1.47 0.49 7.02
C LEU A 156 0.32 -0.40 7.49
N HIS A 157 -0.79 -0.42 6.74
CA HIS A 157 -1.91 -1.29 7.04
C HIS A 157 -1.51 -2.77 7.02
N VAL A 158 -0.87 -3.22 5.95
CA VAL A 158 -0.52 -4.64 5.77
C VAL A 158 0.50 -5.12 6.79
N VAL A 159 1.47 -4.27 7.17
CA VAL A 159 2.47 -4.64 8.19
C VAL A 159 1.96 -4.54 9.62
N GLY A 160 0.69 -4.19 9.81
CA GLY A 160 0.00 -4.16 11.11
C GLY A 160 0.22 -2.88 11.91
N GLU A 161 0.70 -1.80 11.28
CA GLU A 161 0.80 -0.50 11.93
C GLU A 161 -0.58 0.15 12.09
N LYS A 162 -0.71 1.02 13.10
CA LYS A 162 -1.95 1.75 13.33
C LYS A 162 -2.13 2.79 12.22
N VAL A 163 -3.17 2.60 11.41
CA VAL A 163 -3.59 3.52 10.35
C VAL A 163 -5.02 4.02 10.59
N PRO A 164 -5.43 5.15 10.01
CA PRO A 164 -6.84 5.53 9.92
C PRO A 164 -7.67 4.42 9.28
N THR A 165 -8.97 4.40 9.54
CA THR A 165 -9.86 3.49 8.82
C THR A 165 -9.82 3.79 7.32
N HIS A 166 -10.15 2.79 6.50
CA HIS A 166 -10.15 2.99 5.05
C HIS A 166 -11.12 4.12 4.62
N GLU A 167 -12.26 4.24 5.30
CA GLU A 167 -13.24 5.29 5.05
C GLU A 167 -12.68 6.68 5.38
N GLU A 168 -12.09 6.86 6.57
CA GLU A 168 -11.46 8.11 6.99
C GLU A 168 -10.33 8.51 6.03
N TRP A 169 -9.47 7.56 5.68
CA TRP A 169 -8.36 7.81 4.78
C TRP A 169 -8.84 8.23 3.39
N MET A 170 -9.85 7.54 2.85
CA MET A 170 -10.45 7.88 1.56
C MET A 170 -11.16 9.22 1.58
N ALA A 171 -11.83 9.60 2.68
CA ALA A 171 -12.47 10.90 2.82
C ALA A 171 -11.44 12.04 2.78
N ALA A 172 -10.27 11.85 3.39
CA ALA A 172 -9.19 12.83 3.41
C ALA A 172 -8.39 12.91 2.09
N HIS A 173 -8.37 11.84 1.29
CA HIS A 173 -7.48 11.70 0.12
C HIS A 173 -8.20 11.53 -1.23
N GLN A 174 -9.54 11.55 -1.25
CA GLN A 174 -10.29 11.64 -2.51
C GLN A 174 -10.13 13.03 -3.12
N PRO A 175 -9.89 13.13 -4.44
CA PRO A 175 -10.10 14.40 -5.11
C PRO A 175 -11.57 14.80 -4.91
N ALA A 176 -11.81 16.05 -4.52
CA ALA A 176 -13.16 16.60 -4.42
C ALA A 176 -13.96 16.21 -5.67
N ALA A 177 -15.19 15.74 -5.48
CA ALA A 177 -16.04 15.35 -6.60
C ALA A 177 -16.05 16.47 -7.64
N PRO A 178 -15.87 16.18 -8.95
CA PRO A 178 -15.92 17.22 -9.96
C PRO A 178 -17.24 17.96 -9.78
N GLY A 179 -17.14 19.27 -9.50
CA GLY A 179 -18.29 20.15 -9.34
C GLY A 179 -19.22 20.03 -10.56
N PRO A 180 -20.52 20.34 -10.41
CA PRO A 180 -21.47 20.19 -11.50
C PRO A 180 -20.92 20.89 -12.74
N ARG A 181 -20.76 20.14 -13.84
CA ARG A 181 -20.34 20.71 -15.13
C ARG A 181 -21.37 21.77 -15.47
N ARG A 182 -20.97 23.04 -15.47
CA ARG A 182 -21.81 24.13 -15.97
C ARG A 182 -22.11 23.80 -17.44
N ARG A 183 -23.38 23.48 -17.74
CA ARG A 183 -23.85 23.50 -19.14
C ARG A 183 -23.74 24.95 -19.60
N GLY A 184 -22.88 25.19 -20.57
CA GLY A 184 -22.98 26.34 -21.46
C GLY A 184 -24.10 26.14 -22.45
#